data_AF-A0AAD0T3T1-F1
#
_entry.id   AF-A0AAD0T3T1-F1
#
_cell.length_a   1.000
_cell.length_b   1.000
_cell.length_c   1.000
_cell.angle_alpha   90.00
_cell.angle_beta   90.00
_cell.angle_gamma   90.00
#
_symmetry.space_group_name_H-M   'P 1'
#
loop_
_entity.id
_entity.type
_entity.pdbx_description
1 polymer ?
#
loop_
_entity_poly.entity_id
_entity_poly.type
_entity_poly.pdbx_seq_one_letter_code
_entity_poly.pdbx_strand_id
1 'polypeptide(L)'
;MAKYFTDKLNYSLANEDIELEANICKKLKPKSIGSICGAGPRGLYLLPQTGCQLDLFDVSEIQIEWARAYEKAICELDEVSFLRAYHDDSSILKSIGINIELHDILDSNEIAALAGSWEKTFLKFSKLARKILGHKLIRQLKNCQSIEEQKYIITSTSFSVRWTVVLAIVGNKAMMNSLLYSGDFIKKNLKESYVKFYRSRFARLFSTTLIKDNFFLSLCLFGEVTLTNTPLRCRSFNGLQTSVKESEIHYQIGDIVSTLSNGEKQYDYFSYSDVPSYFDDELGNNFIQKAKPSIKVGGVICVRYYLRVFEPDLAGFEDITDQFSSEIKNEKVGVYNIKLYRRIA
;
A
#
# COMPACT_ATOMS: atom_id res chain seq x y z
N MET A 1 -12.18 10.27 14.95
CA MET A 1 -11.51 9.42 13.95
C MET A 1 -12.55 8.53 13.31
N ALA A 2 -12.47 8.28 12.00
CA ALA A 2 -13.47 7.50 11.27
C ALA A 2 -13.49 6.04 11.74
N LYS A 3 -14.67 5.50 12.06
CA LYS A 3 -14.88 4.08 12.46
C LYS A 3 -14.31 3.09 11.45
N TYR A 4 -14.23 3.51 10.19
CA TYR A 4 -13.60 2.74 9.12
C TYR A 4 -12.19 2.27 9.51
N PHE A 5 -11.38 3.12 10.14
CA PHE A 5 -9.99 2.77 10.43
C PHE A 5 -9.82 1.87 11.66
N THR A 6 -10.79 1.79 12.57
CA THR A 6 -10.60 1.17 13.88
C THR A 6 -11.27 -0.20 14.03
N ASP A 7 -12.40 -0.43 13.36
CA ASP A 7 -13.31 -1.53 13.75
C ASP A 7 -13.08 -2.83 12.97
N LYS A 8 -12.29 -2.80 11.88
CA LYS A 8 -12.09 -3.93 10.96
C LYS A 8 -10.68 -3.94 10.38
N LEU A 9 -10.26 -5.11 9.91
CA LEU A 9 -9.08 -5.24 9.08
C LEU A 9 -9.31 -4.47 7.76
N ASN A 10 -8.58 -3.38 7.58
CA ASN A 10 -8.75 -2.49 6.43
C ASN A 10 -8.03 -2.99 5.20
N TYR A 11 -6.80 -3.46 5.40
CA TYR A 11 -5.86 -3.84 4.37
C TYR A 11 -5.19 -5.12 4.83
N SER A 12 -5.12 -6.15 3.98
CA SER A 12 -4.56 -7.43 4.39
C SER A 12 -3.36 -7.90 3.58
N LEU A 13 -3.18 -7.44 2.34
CA LEU A 13 -2.04 -7.81 1.50
C LEU A 13 -1.12 -6.61 1.25
N ALA A 14 -1.61 -5.66 0.47
CA ALA A 14 -0.95 -4.38 0.21
C ALA A 14 -1.91 -3.51 -0.62
N ASN A 15 -2.38 -2.41 -0.04
CA ASN A 15 -2.99 -1.31 -0.79
C ASN A 15 -1.93 -0.36 -1.40
N GLU A 16 -0.65 -0.67 -1.19
CA GLU A 16 0.52 0.10 -1.62
C GLU A 16 1.60 -0.85 -2.14
N ASP A 17 2.41 -0.40 -3.10
CA ASP A 17 3.55 -1.19 -3.55
C ASP A 17 4.69 -1.15 -2.52
N ILE A 18 4.98 -2.33 -1.95
CA ILE A 18 6.00 -2.55 -0.93
C ILE A 18 7.41 -2.37 -1.53
N GLU A 19 7.60 -2.66 -2.82
CA GLU A 19 8.92 -2.62 -3.46
C GLU A 19 9.50 -1.20 -3.53
N LEU A 20 8.66 -0.18 -3.68
CA LEU A 20 9.08 1.22 -3.76
C LEU A 20 9.93 1.60 -2.54
N GLU A 21 9.36 1.49 -1.34
CA GLU A 21 10.04 1.93 -0.13
C GLU A 21 11.12 0.95 0.32
N ALA A 22 10.94 -0.35 0.10
CA ALA A 22 12.01 -1.31 0.34
C ALA A 22 13.28 -0.97 -0.48
N ASN A 23 13.12 -0.53 -1.73
CA ASN A 23 14.25 -0.09 -2.56
C ASN A 23 14.83 1.26 -2.09
N ILE A 24 13.99 2.19 -1.63
CA ILE A 24 14.45 3.45 -1.02
C ILE A 24 15.28 3.15 0.24
N CYS A 25 14.77 2.32 1.14
CA CYS A 25 15.46 1.91 2.37
C CYS A 25 16.78 1.19 2.07
N LYS A 26 16.86 0.33 1.04
CA LYS A 26 18.12 -0.28 0.61
C LYS A 26 19.18 0.73 0.18
N LYS A 27 18.77 1.84 -0.47
CA LYS A 27 19.68 2.93 -0.85
C LYS A 27 20.12 3.77 0.35
N LEU A 28 19.18 4.10 1.23
CA LEU A 28 19.40 4.99 2.37
C LEU A 28 20.05 4.29 3.58
N LYS A 29 19.85 2.96 3.70
CA LYS A 29 20.29 2.12 4.83
C LYS A 29 19.95 2.70 6.21
N PRO A 30 18.70 3.12 6.46
CA PRO A 30 18.29 3.65 7.77
C PRO A 30 18.53 2.63 8.88
N LYS A 31 18.82 3.12 10.09
CA LYS A 31 18.98 2.28 11.29
C LYS A 31 17.76 2.34 12.20
N SER A 32 17.11 3.49 12.29
CA SER A 32 15.83 3.66 12.98
C SER A 32 14.74 4.03 11.98
N ILE A 33 13.68 3.23 11.93
CA ILE A 33 12.62 3.30 10.94
C ILE A 33 11.28 3.44 11.67
N GLY A 34 10.48 4.43 11.28
CA GLY A 34 9.08 4.54 11.69
C GLY A 34 8.17 4.32 10.49
N SER A 35 7.04 3.64 10.68
CA SER A 35 6.10 3.41 9.59
C SER A 35 4.68 3.20 10.09
N ILE A 36 3.70 3.75 9.37
CA ILE A 36 2.32 3.28 9.51
C ILE A 36 2.23 1.80 9.15
N CYS A 37 1.52 0.97 9.92
CA CYS A 37 1.30 -0.45 9.63
C CYS A 37 0.66 -0.65 8.26
N GLY A 38 -0.47 0.03 8.02
CA GLY A 38 -1.19 -0.05 6.75
C GLY A 38 -1.63 -1.49 6.46
N ALA A 39 -1.11 -2.09 5.39
CA ALA A 39 -1.45 -3.47 5.01
C ALA A 39 -0.92 -4.58 5.92
N GLY A 40 -0.16 -4.26 6.97
CA GLY A 40 0.45 -5.22 7.89
C GLY A 40 1.93 -5.43 7.58
N PRO A 41 2.31 -6.23 6.55
CA PRO A 41 3.71 -6.56 6.30
C PRO A 41 4.52 -5.41 5.72
N ARG A 42 3.88 -4.39 5.15
CA ARG A 42 4.56 -3.31 4.42
C ARG A 42 5.73 -2.72 5.21
N GLY A 43 5.53 -2.45 6.50
CA GLY A 43 6.57 -1.91 7.38
C GLY A 43 7.73 -2.87 7.62
N LEU A 44 7.48 -4.18 7.71
CA LEU A 44 8.51 -5.21 7.91
C LEU A 44 9.51 -5.27 6.75
N TYR A 45 9.07 -4.91 5.54
CA TYR A 45 9.89 -4.92 4.33
C TYR A 45 10.77 -3.66 4.20
N LEU A 46 10.62 -2.69 5.10
CA LEU A 46 11.46 -1.50 5.14
C LEU A 46 12.83 -1.79 5.76
N LEU A 47 12.99 -2.91 6.46
CA LEU A 47 14.24 -3.36 7.08
C LEU A 47 15.27 -3.72 6.00
N PRO A 48 16.27 -2.87 5.73
CA PRO A 48 17.19 -3.08 4.62
C PRO A 48 18.39 -3.95 5.00
N GLN A 49 18.63 -4.11 6.31
CA GLN A 49 19.67 -4.90 6.92
C GLN A 49 19.29 -5.30 8.36
N THR A 50 20.11 -6.14 8.98
CA THR A 50 19.99 -6.55 10.39
C THR A 50 20.38 -5.42 11.36
N GLY A 51 19.97 -5.57 12.63
CA GLY A 51 20.27 -4.61 13.69
C GLY A 51 19.65 -3.24 13.45
N CYS A 52 18.48 -3.19 12.81
CA CYS A 52 17.68 -1.98 12.72
C CYS A 52 16.64 -1.96 13.86
N GLN A 53 16.11 -0.77 14.14
CA GLN A 53 14.91 -0.59 14.94
C GLN A 53 13.76 -0.20 14.01
N LEU A 54 12.62 -0.88 14.13
CA LEU A 54 11.40 -0.59 13.39
C LEU A 54 10.26 -0.33 14.37
N ASP A 55 9.69 0.87 14.33
CA ASP A 55 8.47 1.19 15.05
C ASP A 55 7.30 1.24 14.07
N LEU A 56 6.32 0.38 14.29
CA LEU A 56 5.09 0.27 13.52
C LEU A 56 3.92 0.93 14.26
N PHE A 57 3.22 1.83 13.56
CA PHE A 57 2.16 2.65 14.13
C PHE A 57 0.83 2.37 13.45
N ASP A 58 -0.22 2.20 14.23
CA ASP A 58 -1.58 2.24 13.71
C ASP A 58 -2.55 2.73 14.78
N VAL A 59 -3.69 3.23 14.34
CA VAL A 59 -4.83 3.55 15.22
C VAL A 59 -5.72 2.32 15.43
N SER A 60 -5.51 1.29 14.61
CA SER A 60 -6.25 0.05 14.56
C SER A 60 -5.47 -1.07 15.23
N GLU A 61 -5.98 -1.55 16.37
CA GLU A 61 -5.39 -2.70 17.07
C GLU A 61 -5.35 -3.94 16.18
N ILE A 62 -6.41 -4.19 15.41
CA ILE A 62 -6.47 -5.35 14.52
C ILE A 62 -5.43 -5.30 13.39
N GLN A 63 -5.01 -4.11 12.95
CA GLN A 63 -3.90 -3.98 11.97
C GLN A 63 -2.54 -4.22 12.60
N ILE A 64 -2.36 -3.82 13.86
CA ILE A 64 -1.16 -4.12 14.63
C ILE A 64 -1.03 -5.64 14.82
N GLU A 65 -2.11 -6.30 15.24
CA GLU A 65 -2.13 -7.75 15.39
C GLU A 65 -1.91 -8.47 14.06
N TRP A 66 -2.46 -7.93 12.96
CA TRP A 66 -2.16 -8.43 11.62
C TRP A 66 -0.65 -8.32 11.31
N ALA A 67 -0.03 -7.16 11.55
CA ALA A 67 1.41 -6.99 11.35
C ALA A 67 2.25 -7.98 12.20
N ARG A 68 1.86 -8.22 13.46
CA ARG A 68 2.49 -9.24 14.32
C ARG A 68 2.39 -10.66 13.76
N ALA A 69 1.22 -11.01 13.20
CA ALA A 69 1.05 -12.30 12.55
C ALA A 69 2.01 -12.47 11.36
N TYR A 70 2.27 -11.40 10.61
CA TYR A 70 3.25 -11.41 9.51
C TYR A 70 4.69 -11.49 9.99
N GLU A 71 5.06 -10.76 11.05
CA GLU A 71 6.38 -10.90 11.67
C GLU A 71 6.61 -12.36 12.06
N LYS A 72 5.64 -12.96 12.75
CA LYS A 72 5.72 -14.37 13.17
C LYS A 72 5.82 -15.32 11.98
N ALA A 73 4.99 -15.11 10.95
CA ALA A 73 5.03 -15.91 9.72
C ALA A 73 6.38 -15.82 9.01
N ILE A 74 6.97 -14.62 8.90
CA ILE A 74 8.32 -14.43 8.36
C ILE A 74 9.34 -15.19 9.19
N CYS A 75 9.21 -15.18 10.51
CA CYS A 75 10.16 -15.83 11.41
C CYS A 75 10.07 -17.37 11.39
N GLU A 76 8.87 -17.94 11.27
CA GLU A 76 8.63 -19.37 11.49
C GLU A 76 8.46 -20.20 10.20
N LEU A 77 8.05 -19.58 9.10
CA LEU A 77 7.76 -20.29 7.85
C LEU A 77 8.92 -20.21 6.85
N ASP A 78 9.01 -21.21 5.97
CA ASP A 78 9.79 -21.10 4.74
C ASP A 78 9.07 -20.21 3.70
N GLU A 79 9.77 -19.78 2.65
CA GLU A 79 9.22 -18.87 1.64
C GLU A 79 7.94 -19.42 0.99
N VAL A 80 7.88 -20.72 0.69
CA VAL A 80 6.73 -21.32 0.02
C VAL A 80 5.54 -21.33 0.98
N SER A 81 5.73 -21.79 2.21
CA SER A 81 4.69 -21.82 3.23
C SER A 81 4.20 -20.40 3.57
N PHE A 82 5.11 -19.43 3.68
CA PHE A 82 4.79 -18.02 3.86
C PHE A 82 3.89 -17.51 2.72
N LEU A 83 4.30 -17.67 1.46
CA LEU A 83 3.49 -17.20 0.33
C LEU A 83 2.14 -17.92 0.21
N ARG A 84 2.09 -19.23 0.49
CA ARG A 84 0.85 -20.02 0.52
C ARG A 84 -0.09 -19.56 1.62
N ALA A 85 0.42 -19.19 2.79
CA ALA A 85 -0.38 -18.68 3.90
C ALA A 85 -1.20 -17.44 3.50
N TYR A 86 -0.69 -16.64 2.56
CA TYR A 86 -1.38 -15.45 2.08
C TYR A 86 -2.32 -15.70 0.92
N HIS A 87 -1.87 -16.52 -0.03
CA HIS A 87 -2.55 -16.63 -1.31
C HIS A 87 -3.47 -17.86 -1.43
N ASP A 88 -3.13 -18.95 -0.75
CA ASP A 88 -3.77 -20.25 -0.98
C ASP A 88 -4.56 -20.72 0.25
N ASP A 89 -3.93 -20.70 1.43
CA ASP A 89 -4.46 -21.34 2.63
C ASP A 89 -4.15 -20.51 3.88
N SER A 90 -5.10 -19.64 4.25
CA SER A 90 -5.01 -18.77 5.42
C SER A 90 -4.85 -19.52 6.75
N SER A 91 -5.20 -20.82 6.81
CA SER A 91 -5.08 -21.63 8.02
C SER A 91 -3.62 -21.87 8.44
N ILE A 92 -2.66 -21.74 7.51
CA ILE A 92 -1.23 -21.79 7.80
C ILE A 92 -0.84 -20.69 8.80
N LEU A 93 -1.49 -19.52 8.78
CA LEU A 93 -1.24 -18.49 9.79
C LEU A 93 -1.72 -18.91 11.19
N LYS A 94 -2.71 -19.80 11.30
CA LYS A 94 -3.15 -20.33 12.60
C LYS A 94 -2.17 -21.35 13.17
N SER A 95 -1.52 -22.13 12.32
CA SER A 95 -0.62 -23.20 12.76
C SER A 95 0.64 -22.67 13.45
N ILE A 96 1.02 -21.43 13.15
CA ILE A 96 2.12 -20.70 13.81
C ILE A 96 1.67 -19.99 15.09
N GLY A 97 0.46 -20.22 15.61
CA GLY A 97 0.02 -19.69 16.91
C GLY A 97 -0.07 -18.16 16.97
N ILE A 98 -0.70 -17.54 15.97
CA ILE A 98 -1.06 -16.11 16.00
C ILE A 98 -2.15 -15.81 17.05
N ASN A 99 -2.46 -14.53 17.25
CA ASN A 99 -3.53 -14.10 18.14
C ASN A 99 -4.88 -14.73 17.75
N ILE A 100 -5.60 -15.25 18.75
CA ILE A 100 -6.92 -15.90 18.61
C ILE A 100 -7.95 -14.95 17.99
N GLU A 101 -7.84 -13.65 18.21
CA GLU A 101 -8.75 -12.64 17.66
C GLU A 101 -8.69 -12.56 16.12
N LEU A 102 -7.59 -13.01 15.52
CA LEU A 102 -7.46 -13.12 14.07
C LEU A 102 -8.11 -14.39 13.51
N HIS A 103 -8.47 -15.36 14.34
CA HIS A 103 -8.98 -16.65 13.86
C HIS A 103 -10.30 -16.48 13.12
N ASP A 104 -11.23 -15.68 13.63
CA ASP A 104 -12.52 -15.41 12.99
C ASP A 104 -12.35 -14.75 11.61
N ILE A 105 -11.36 -13.85 11.50
CA ILE A 105 -11.01 -13.21 10.22
C ILE A 105 -10.50 -14.27 9.25
N LEU A 106 -9.60 -15.15 9.67
CA LEU A 106 -9.06 -16.19 8.81
C LEU A 106 -10.10 -17.28 8.47
N ASP A 107 -10.98 -17.67 9.41
CA ASP A 107 -12.07 -18.63 9.16
C ASP A 107 -13.07 -18.10 8.13
N SER A 108 -13.31 -16.78 8.16
CA SER A 108 -14.20 -16.13 7.21
C SER A 108 -13.56 -15.86 5.85
N ASN A 109 -12.25 -16.10 5.66
CA ASN A 109 -11.51 -15.77 4.45
C ASN A 109 -10.47 -16.86 4.11
N GLU A 110 -10.77 -17.69 3.12
CA GLU A 110 -9.85 -18.72 2.60
C GLU A 110 -8.49 -18.14 2.18
N ILE A 111 -8.51 -16.92 1.61
CA ILE A 111 -7.32 -16.20 1.15
C ILE A 111 -7.07 -15.01 2.10
N ALA A 112 -6.05 -15.10 2.96
CA ALA A 112 -5.68 -14.04 3.90
C ALA A 112 -5.33 -12.73 3.19
N ALA A 113 -4.71 -12.82 2.01
CA ALA A 113 -4.41 -11.68 1.15
C ALA A 113 -5.66 -10.90 0.68
N LEU A 114 -6.87 -11.45 0.82
CA LEU A 114 -8.13 -10.82 0.41
C LEU A 114 -9.08 -10.57 1.59
N ALA A 115 -8.59 -10.73 2.82
CA ALA A 115 -9.38 -10.58 4.03
C ALA A 115 -9.76 -9.12 4.35
N GLY A 116 -8.94 -8.16 3.92
CA GLY A 116 -9.13 -6.73 4.19
C GLY A 116 -10.35 -6.14 3.49
N SER A 117 -10.89 -5.09 4.10
CA SER A 117 -12.04 -4.35 3.57
C SER A 117 -11.76 -3.73 2.19
N TRP A 118 -10.55 -3.23 1.98
CA TRP A 118 -10.10 -2.67 0.70
C TRP A 118 -10.12 -3.73 -0.40
N GLU A 119 -9.52 -4.90 -0.17
CA GLU A 119 -9.46 -6.00 -1.13
C GLU A 119 -10.88 -6.48 -1.50
N LYS A 120 -11.76 -6.64 -0.50
CA LYS A 120 -13.18 -7.00 -0.71
C LYS A 120 -13.91 -6.01 -1.62
N THR A 121 -13.59 -4.73 -1.54
CA THR A 121 -14.15 -3.74 -2.47
C THR A 121 -13.60 -3.89 -3.87
N PHE A 122 -12.30 -4.12 -4.04
CA PHE A 122 -11.73 -4.36 -5.37
C PHE A 122 -12.23 -5.67 -5.99
N LEU A 123 -12.58 -6.69 -5.20
CA LEU A 123 -13.28 -7.88 -5.71
C LEU A 123 -14.66 -7.53 -6.32
N LYS A 124 -15.42 -6.63 -5.69
CA LYS A 124 -16.69 -6.12 -6.27
C LYS A 124 -16.44 -5.31 -7.53
N PHE A 125 -15.43 -4.43 -7.51
CA PHE A 125 -15.03 -3.64 -8.66
C PHE A 125 -14.64 -4.52 -9.84
N SER A 126 -13.86 -5.58 -9.61
CA SER A 126 -13.42 -6.49 -10.67
C SER A 126 -14.59 -7.21 -11.34
N LYS A 127 -15.61 -7.63 -10.58
CA LYS A 127 -16.85 -8.22 -11.14
C LYS A 127 -17.55 -7.24 -12.10
N LEU A 128 -17.64 -5.97 -11.71
CA LEU A 128 -18.19 -4.91 -12.56
C LEU A 128 -17.33 -4.68 -13.81
N ALA A 129 -16.01 -4.53 -13.65
CA ALA A 129 -15.08 -4.31 -14.75
C ALA A 129 -15.15 -5.47 -15.77
N ARG A 130 -15.15 -6.72 -15.30
CA ARG A 130 -15.30 -7.91 -16.16
C ARG A 130 -16.63 -7.93 -16.91
N LYS A 131 -17.72 -7.53 -16.26
CA LYS A 131 -19.04 -7.45 -16.89
C LYS A 131 -19.06 -6.44 -18.04
N ILE A 132 -18.46 -5.26 -17.85
CA ILE A 132 -18.44 -4.19 -18.85
C ILE A 132 -17.45 -4.49 -19.98
N LEU A 133 -16.24 -4.93 -19.65
CA LEU A 133 -15.21 -5.29 -20.64
C LEU A 133 -15.60 -6.56 -21.41
N GLY A 134 -16.30 -7.50 -20.78
CA GLY A 134 -16.73 -8.76 -21.36
C GLY A 134 -15.63 -9.82 -21.40
N HIS A 135 -16.05 -11.09 -21.41
CA HIS A 135 -15.17 -12.26 -21.27
C HIS A 135 -14.04 -12.32 -22.33
N LYS A 136 -14.31 -11.91 -23.57
CA LYS A 136 -13.31 -11.92 -24.65
C LYS A 136 -12.12 -11.02 -24.33
N LEU A 137 -12.38 -9.75 -23.97
CA LEU A 137 -11.31 -8.80 -23.64
C LEU A 137 -10.55 -9.24 -22.39
N ILE A 138 -11.26 -9.67 -21.34
CA ILE A 138 -10.63 -10.16 -20.11
C ILE A 138 -9.70 -11.35 -20.38
N ARG A 139 -10.15 -12.33 -21.19
CA ARG A 139 -9.33 -13.48 -21.57
C ARG A 139 -8.10 -13.07 -22.37
N GLN A 140 -8.25 -12.12 -23.32
CA GLN A 140 -7.12 -11.59 -24.09
C GLN A 140 -6.10 -10.91 -23.17
N LEU A 141 -6.54 -10.08 -22.23
CA LEU A 141 -5.65 -9.41 -21.28
C LEU A 141 -4.96 -10.39 -20.33
N LYS A 142 -5.66 -11.45 -19.88
CA LYS A 142 -5.05 -12.48 -19.01
C LYS A 142 -4.00 -13.32 -19.75
N ASN A 143 -4.21 -13.56 -21.04
CA ASN A 143 -3.33 -14.40 -21.86
C ASN A 143 -2.22 -13.63 -22.58
N CYS A 144 -2.18 -12.30 -22.48
CA CYS A 144 -1.15 -11.52 -23.14
C CYS A 144 0.26 -11.90 -22.67
N GLN A 145 1.22 -11.93 -23.59
CA GLN A 145 2.60 -12.33 -23.31
C GLN A 145 3.59 -11.16 -23.40
N SER A 146 3.16 -10.02 -23.97
CA SER A 146 4.00 -8.84 -24.11
C SER A 146 3.24 -7.54 -23.87
N ILE A 147 4.00 -6.50 -23.50
CA ILE A 147 3.46 -5.15 -23.30
C ILE A 147 2.89 -4.62 -24.61
N GLU A 148 3.47 -5.00 -25.75
CA GLU A 148 3.03 -4.62 -27.09
C GLU A 148 1.65 -5.21 -27.41
N GLU A 149 1.43 -6.48 -27.09
CA GLU A 149 0.12 -7.13 -27.24
C GLU A 149 -0.93 -6.49 -26.32
N GLN A 150 -0.57 -6.25 -25.05
CA GLN A 150 -1.43 -5.55 -24.11
C GLN A 150 -1.80 -4.16 -24.62
N LYS A 151 -0.81 -3.40 -25.12
CA LYS A 151 -1.02 -2.07 -25.73
C LYS A 151 -2.00 -2.14 -26.89
N TYR A 152 -1.83 -3.10 -27.80
CA TYR A 152 -2.76 -3.30 -28.91
C TYR A 152 -4.20 -3.53 -28.45
N ILE A 153 -4.40 -4.35 -27.41
CA ILE A 153 -5.73 -4.62 -26.85
C ILE A 153 -6.32 -3.36 -26.22
N ILE A 154 -5.58 -2.65 -25.35
CA ILE A 154 -6.09 -1.49 -24.62
C ILE A 154 -6.34 -0.28 -25.52
N THR A 155 -5.59 -0.12 -26.62
CA THR A 155 -5.82 0.95 -27.60
C THR A 155 -6.96 0.66 -28.56
N SER A 156 -7.51 -0.57 -28.55
CA SER A 156 -8.69 -0.88 -29.36
C SER A 156 -9.90 -0.02 -28.96
N THR A 157 -10.71 0.37 -29.94
CA THR A 157 -11.95 1.12 -29.71
C THR A 157 -12.86 0.41 -28.70
N SER A 158 -12.96 -0.92 -28.82
CA SER A 158 -13.78 -1.75 -27.92
C SER A 158 -13.34 -1.63 -26.46
N PHE A 159 -12.04 -1.77 -26.17
CA PHE A 159 -11.53 -1.61 -24.82
C PHE A 159 -11.68 -0.16 -24.34
N SER A 160 -11.24 0.82 -25.13
CA SER A 160 -11.20 2.23 -24.72
C SER A 160 -12.58 2.78 -24.36
N VAL A 161 -13.62 2.43 -25.13
CA VAL A 161 -15.01 2.84 -24.84
C VAL A 161 -15.51 2.16 -23.57
N ARG A 162 -15.36 0.84 -23.45
CA ARG A 162 -15.83 0.06 -22.29
C ARG A 162 -15.09 0.46 -21.01
N TRP A 163 -13.79 0.66 -21.09
CA TRP A 163 -12.97 1.13 -19.97
C TRP A 163 -13.36 2.54 -19.53
N THR A 164 -13.70 3.42 -20.47
CA THR A 164 -14.24 4.75 -20.12
C THR A 164 -15.56 4.63 -19.33
N VAL A 165 -16.44 3.68 -19.68
CA VAL A 165 -17.65 3.41 -18.89
C VAL A 165 -17.30 2.91 -17.48
N VAL A 166 -16.35 1.97 -17.36
CA VAL A 166 -15.85 1.52 -16.05
C VAL A 166 -15.36 2.70 -15.21
N LEU A 167 -14.51 3.56 -15.78
CA LEU A 167 -13.97 4.73 -15.11
C LEU A 167 -15.02 5.79 -14.79
N ALA A 168 -16.08 5.93 -15.59
CA ALA A 168 -17.17 6.87 -15.30
C ALA A 168 -17.98 6.42 -14.09
N ILE A 169 -18.19 5.10 -13.95
CA ILE A 169 -18.90 4.50 -12.82
C ILE A 169 -18.06 4.63 -11.53
N VAL A 170 -16.77 4.30 -11.59
CA VAL A 170 -15.83 4.50 -10.46
C VAL A 170 -15.58 5.98 -10.19
N GLY A 171 -15.59 6.84 -11.21
CA GLY A 171 -15.42 8.28 -11.05
C GLY A 171 -16.61 8.97 -10.37
N ASN A 172 -17.70 8.24 -10.12
CA ASN A 172 -18.86 8.75 -9.40
C ASN A 172 -18.59 8.73 -7.89
N LYS A 173 -18.49 9.93 -7.29
CA LYS A 173 -18.21 10.14 -5.86
C LYS A 173 -19.17 9.37 -4.95
N ALA A 174 -20.47 9.29 -5.27
CA ALA A 174 -21.45 8.60 -4.43
C ALA A 174 -21.20 7.09 -4.42
N MET A 175 -20.84 6.52 -5.57
CA MET A 175 -20.51 5.10 -5.68
C MET A 175 -19.17 4.78 -5.02
N MET A 176 -18.15 5.63 -5.15
CA MET A 176 -16.87 5.44 -4.44
C MET A 176 -17.00 5.56 -2.94
N ASN A 177 -17.77 6.54 -2.45
CA ASN A 177 -17.99 6.73 -1.03
C ASN A 177 -18.72 5.51 -0.42
N SER A 178 -19.69 4.95 -1.15
CA SER A 178 -20.41 3.75 -0.75
C SER A 178 -19.56 2.47 -0.85
N LEU A 179 -18.67 2.37 -1.84
CA LEU A 179 -17.90 1.15 -2.08
C LEU A 179 -16.64 1.04 -1.21
N LEU A 180 -15.87 2.13 -1.06
CA LEU A 180 -14.52 2.05 -0.50
C LEU A 180 -14.40 2.59 0.93
N TYR A 181 -15.21 3.58 1.33
CA TYR A 181 -14.91 4.39 2.52
C TYR A 181 -16.08 4.59 3.49
N SER A 182 -17.22 3.93 3.27
CA SER A 182 -18.39 3.96 4.18
C SER A 182 -18.85 5.36 4.62
N GLY A 183 -18.58 6.42 3.84
CA GLY A 183 -18.89 7.81 4.20
C GLY A 183 -17.66 8.72 4.37
N ASP A 184 -16.49 8.17 4.67
CA ASP A 184 -15.27 8.91 5.03
C ASP A 184 -14.34 9.19 3.83
N PHE A 185 -14.91 9.41 2.65
CA PHE A 185 -14.13 9.64 1.43
C PHE A 185 -13.30 10.93 1.49
N ILE A 186 -12.02 10.83 1.14
CA ILE A 186 -11.07 11.94 1.11
C ILE A 186 -11.61 13.16 0.33
N LYS A 187 -11.45 14.34 0.94
CA LYS A 187 -11.72 15.64 0.29
C LYS A 187 -10.71 15.88 -0.82
N LYS A 188 -11.07 15.57 -2.05
CA LYS A 188 -10.23 15.84 -3.22
C LYS A 188 -9.95 17.34 -3.38
N ASN A 189 -8.68 17.71 -3.53
CA ASN A 189 -8.24 19.08 -3.86
C ASN A 189 -7.50 19.18 -5.21
N LEU A 190 -7.32 18.05 -5.92
CA LEU A 190 -6.81 18.05 -7.29
C LEU A 190 -7.79 18.75 -8.25
N LYS A 191 -7.27 19.54 -9.19
CA LYS A 191 -8.09 20.28 -10.17
C LYS A 191 -8.77 19.39 -11.22
N GLU A 192 -8.15 18.29 -11.61
CA GLU A 192 -8.68 17.38 -12.63
C GLU A 192 -9.90 16.57 -12.16
N SER A 193 -10.75 16.05 -13.05
CA SER A 193 -11.88 15.18 -12.65
C SER A 193 -11.40 13.81 -12.18
N TYR A 194 -12.21 13.07 -11.39
CA TYR A 194 -11.89 11.69 -11.00
C TYR A 194 -11.64 10.79 -12.21
N VAL A 195 -12.46 10.91 -13.26
CA VAL A 195 -12.31 10.14 -14.50
C VAL A 195 -10.96 10.44 -15.16
N LYS A 196 -10.56 11.72 -15.24
CA LYS A 196 -9.28 12.12 -15.83
C LYS A 196 -8.10 11.61 -14.98
N PHE A 197 -8.22 11.73 -13.65
CA PHE A 197 -7.25 11.23 -12.70
C PHE A 197 -7.01 9.72 -12.90
N TYR A 198 -8.04 8.88 -12.77
CA TYR A 198 -7.86 7.43 -12.93
C TYR A 198 -7.45 7.04 -14.34
N ARG A 199 -7.99 7.70 -15.38
CA ARG A 199 -7.61 7.40 -16.77
C ARG A 199 -6.11 7.55 -16.98
N SER A 200 -5.50 8.64 -16.49
CA SER A 200 -4.06 8.86 -16.64
C SER A 200 -3.23 7.84 -15.87
N ARG A 201 -3.62 7.50 -14.63
CA ARG A 201 -2.90 6.55 -13.78
C ARG A 201 -2.95 5.12 -14.32
N PHE A 202 -4.14 4.65 -14.73
CA PHE A 202 -4.28 3.33 -15.35
C PHE A 202 -3.58 3.26 -16.71
N ALA A 203 -3.62 4.33 -17.53
CA ALA A 203 -2.89 4.35 -18.81
C ALA A 203 -1.38 4.16 -18.61
N ARG A 204 -0.79 4.79 -17.58
CA ARG A 204 0.61 4.54 -17.20
C ARG A 204 0.82 3.07 -16.84
N LEU A 205 0.04 2.54 -15.90
CA LEU A 205 0.21 1.16 -15.41
C LEU A 205 0.07 0.12 -16.53
N PHE A 206 -0.93 0.27 -17.42
CA PHE A 206 -1.10 -0.60 -18.57
C PHE A 206 0.04 -0.54 -19.59
N SER A 207 0.88 0.50 -19.53
CA SER A 207 2.02 0.67 -20.45
C SER A 207 3.34 0.17 -19.89
N THR A 208 3.43 -0.09 -18.58
CA THR A 208 4.69 -0.42 -17.87
C THR A 208 4.78 -1.86 -17.41
N THR A 209 3.65 -2.53 -17.15
CA THR A 209 3.64 -3.91 -16.64
C THR A 209 2.47 -4.69 -17.22
N LEU A 210 2.64 -5.99 -17.45
CA LEU A 210 1.52 -6.85 -17.81
C LEU A 210 0.51 -6.86 -16.66
N ILE A 211 -0.77 -6.76 -16.96
CA ILE A 211 -1.85 -6.74 -15.96
C ILE A 211 -1.76 -7.96 -15.04
N LYS A 212 -1.43 -9.13 -15.59
CA LYS A 212 -1.30 -10.39 -14.84
C LYS A 212 -0.13 -10.39 -13.84
N ASP A 213 0.89 -9.58 -14.08
CA ASP A 213 2.12 -9.51 -13.27
C ASP A 213 2.10 -8.34 -12.28
N ASN A 214 1.04 -7.53 -12.29
CA ASN A 214 0.84 -6.43 -11.37
C ASN A 214 -0.35 -6.75 -10.44
N PHE A 215 -0.10 -6.95 -9.14
CA PHE A 215 -1.15 -7.35 -8.19
C PHE A 215 -2.36 -6.40 -8.19
N PHE A 216 -2.12 -5.08 -8.29
CA PHE A 216 -3.17 -4.09 -8.24
C PHE A 216 -4.05 -4.15 -9.49
N LEU A 217 -3.45 -4.24 -10.69
CA LEU A 217 -4.18 -4.38 -11.94
C LEU A 217 -4.90 -5.73 -12.03
N SER A 218 -4.25 -6.81 -11.60
CA SER A 218 -4.84 -8.15 -11.53
C SER A 218 -6.06 -8.16 -10.60
N LEU A 219 -5.94 -7.57 -9.42
CA LEU A 219 -7.06 -7.44 -8.48
C LEU A 219 -8.18 -6.57 -9.09
N CYS A 220 -7.85 -5.46 -9.74
CA CYS A 220 -8.79 -4.56 -10.40
C CYS A 220 -9.58 -5.22 -11.53
N LEU A 221 -8.92 -6.01 -12.39
CA LEU A 221 -9.53 -6.53 -13.63
C LEU A 221 -9.96 -7.98 -13.52
N PHE A 222 -9.19 -8.81 -12.82
CA PHE A 222 -9.41 -10.25 -12.71
C PHE A 222 -10.01 -10.64 -11.35
N GLY A 223 -9.85 -9.79 -10.33
CA GLY A 223 -10.32 -10.10 -8.97
C GLY A 223 -9.50 -11.19 -8.32
N GLU A 224 -8.24 -11.30 -8.70
CA GLU A 224 -7.30 -12.28 -8.18
C GLU A 224 -5.95 -11.61 -7.93
N VAL A 225 -5.31 -12.00 -6.86
CA VAL A 225 -3.85 -11.93 -6.71
C VAL A 225 -3.34 -13.32 -7.08
N THR A 226 -2.06 -13.49 -7.37
CA THR A 226 -1.41 -14.79 -7.57
C THR A 226 -0.11 -14.84 -6.76
N LEU A 227 0.40 -16.05 -6.50
CA LEU A 227 1.74 -16.23 -5.94
C LEU A 227 2.83 -15.50 -6.76
N THR A 228 2.63 -15.32 -8.06
CA THR A 228 3.64 -14.70 -8.94
C THR A 228 3.57 -13.18 -8.98
N ASN A 229 2.41 -12.58 -8.69
CA ASN A 229 2.22 -11.14 -8.74
C ASN A 229 2.12 -10.49 -7.35
N THR A 230 2.06 -11.28 -6.27
CA THR A 230 1.96 -10.78 -4.89
C THR A 230 3.09 -9.79 -4.55
N PRO A 231 2.76 -8.64 -3.92
CA PRO A 231 3.75 -7.63 -3.52
C PRO A 231 4.71 -8.14 -2.43
N LEU A 232 4.38 -9.26 -1.79
CA LEU A 232 5.18 -9.92 -0.75
C LEU A 232 6.29 -10.80 -1.31
N ARG A 233 6.39 -10.93 -2.63
CA ARG A 233 7.44 -11.73 -3.24
C ARG A 233 8.79 -11.03 -3.08
N CYS A 234 9.51 -11.40 -2.03
CA CYS A 234 10.86 -10.94 -1.80
C CYS A 234 11.77 -11.48 -2.90
N ARG A 235 12.68 -10.64 -3.44
CA ARG A 235 13.82 -11.15 -4.22
C ARG A 235 14.79 -11.98 -3.35
N SER A 236 14.69 -11.85 -2.02
CA SER A 236 15.40 -12.68 -1.05
C SER A 236 14.56 -12.80 0.23
N PHE A 237 13.72 -13.84 0.32
CA PHE A 237 12.94 -14.11 1.53
C PHE A 237 13.86 -14.37 2.73
N ASN A 238 14.96 -15.10 2.54
CA ASN A 238 15.97 -15.31 3.57
C ASN A 238 16.54 -13.98 4.10
N GLY A 239 16.82 -13.01 3.22
CA GLY A 239 17.31 -11.70 3.65
C GLY A 239 16.29 -10.93 4.48
N LEU A 240 15.00 -11.00 4.11
CA LEU A 240 13.92 -10.44 4.93
C LEU A 240 13.82 -11.15 6.28
N GLN A 241 13.80 -12.48 6.28
CA GLN A 241 13.68 -13.30 7.49
C GLN A 241 14.84 -13.02 8.46
N THR A 242 16.08 -12.97 7.97
CA THR A 242 17.25 -12.59 8.78
C THR A 242 17.12 -11.17 9.31
N SER A 243 16.73 -10.20 8.48
CA SER A 243 16.59 -8.80 8.90
C SER A 243 15.50 -8.63 9.96
N VAL A 244 14.37 -9.33 9.83
CA VAL A 244 13.27 -9.30 10.81
C VAL A 244 13.70 -9.95 12.12
N LYS A 245 14.32 -11.15 12.09
CA LYS A 245 14.78 -11.86 13.30
C LYS A 245 15.84 -11.11 14.10
N GLU A 246 16.70 -10.35 13.43
CA GLU A 246 17.83 -9.64 14.03
C GLU A 246 17.57 -8.13 14.20
N SER A 247 16.33 -7.67 14.05
CA SER A 247 15.94 -6.28 14.29
C SER A 247 15.00 -6.17 15.48
N GLU A 248 14.96 -5.00 16.08
CA GLU A 248 14.02 -4.67 17.16
C GLU A 248 12.74 -4.10 16.54
N ILE A 249 11.60 -4.77 16.75
CA ILE A 249 10.32 -4.38 16.19
C ILE A 249 9.36 -4.00 17.31
N HIS A 250 8.88 -2.76 17.28
CA HIS A 250 7.90 -2.23 18.21
C HIS A 250 6.59 -1.92 17.52
N TYR A 251 5.50 -2.06 18.26
CA TYR A 251 4.15 -1.80 17.80
C TYR A 251 3.53 -0.75 18.71
N GLN A 252 2.98 0.30 18.13
CA GLN A 252 2.43 1.44 18.85
C GLN A 252 1.01 1.73 18.36
N ILE A 253 0.06 1.63 19.28
CA ILE A 253 -1.33 2.03 19.03
C ILE A 253 -1.46 3.51 19.37
N GLY A 254 -1.88 4.34 18.42
CA GLY A 254 -2.15 5.74 18.69
C GLY A 254 -2.12 6.67 17.48
N ASP A 255 -2.37 7.95 17.75
CA ASP A 255 -2.28 9.01 16.75
C ASP A 255 -0.82 9.33 16.43
N ILE A 256 -0.44 9.08 15.18
CA ILE A 256 0.94 9.26 14.73
C ILE A 256 1.43 10.70 14.83
N VAL A 257 0.53 11.68 14.65
CA VAL A 257 0.92 13.09 14.68
C VAL A 257 1.36 13.47 16.09
N SER A 258 0.57 13.07 17.08
CA SER A 258 0.91 13.26 18.50
C SER A 258 2.22 12.58 18.85
N THR A 259 2.41 11.32 18.45
CA THR A 259 3.63 10.56 18.76
C THR A 259 4.89 11.22 18.20
N LEU A 260 4.87 11.65 16.93
CA LEU A 260 6.03 12.28 16.30
C LEU A 260 6.29 13.71 16.81
N SER A 261 5.26 14.40 17.28
CA SER A 261 5.41 15.76 17.83
C SER A 261 6.17 15.76 19.17
N ASN A 262 6.09 14.67 19.93
CA ASN A 262 6.74 14.58 21.24
C ASN A 262 8.26 14.43 21.14
N GLY A 263 8.80 13.95 20.01
CA GLY A 263 10.24 13.85 19.79
C GLY A 263 10.97 12.81 20.64
N GLU A 264 10.25 11.92 21.33
CA GLU A 264 10.84 10.90 22.22
C GLU A 264 11.76 9.94 21.47
N LYS A 265 11.44 9.66 20.21
CA LYS A 265 12.24 8.83 19.30
C LYS A 265 12.55 9.61 18.03
N GLN A 266 13.71 9.34 17.44
CA GLN A 266 14.15 9.95 16.18
C GLN A 266 14.46 8.91 15.11
N TYR A 267 13.89 9.09 13.93
CA TYR A 267 13.98 8.15 12.82
C TYR A 267 14.93 8.65 11.71
N ASP A 268 15.67 7.71 11.12
CA ASP A 268 16.43 7.90 9.88
C ASP A 268 15.50 7.81 8.66
N TYR A 269 14.39 7.06 8.77
CA TYR A 269 13.36 6.94 7.75
C TYR A 269 11.97 6.88 8.38
N PHE A 270 11.01 7.63 7.85
CA PHE A 270 9.63 7.59 8.29
C PHE A 270 8.64 7.44 7.12
N SER A 271 7.80 6.41 7.14
CA SER A 271 6.75 6.17 6.14
C SER A 271 5.37 6.60 6.66
N TYR A 272 4.81 7.66 6.07
CA TYR A 272 3.46 8.13 6.39
C TYR A 272 2.33 7.35 5.72
N SER A 273 2.62 6.44 4.77
CA SER A 273 1.57 5.84 3.93
C SER A 273 0.74 6.96 3.26
N ASP A 274 -0.54 6.69 2.99
CA ASP A 274 -1.53 7.66 2.52
C ASP A 274 -2.24 8.48 3.62
N VAL A 275 -1.86 8.31 4.89
CA VAL A 275 -2.51 8.95 6.07
C VAL A 275 -2.68 10.46 5.92
N PRO A 276 -1.68 11.23 5.42
CA PRO A 276 -1.84 12.67 5.28
C PRO A 276 -3.00 13.09 4.37
N SER A 277 -3.47 12.24 3.45
CA SER A 277 -4.63 12.52 2.60
C SER A 277 -5.93 12.76 3.39
N TYR A 278 -5.99 12.27 4.63
CA TYR A 278 -7.16 12.38 5.52
C TYR A 278 -7.10 13.56 6.48
N PHE A 279 -5.97 14.28 6.56
CA PHE A 279 -5.83 15.44 7.44
C PHE A 279 -6.74 16.59 7.01
N ASP A 280 -7.14 17.44 7.95
CA ASP A 280 -7.73 18.73 7.60
C ASP A 280 -6.70 19.68 6.98
N ASP A 281 -7.14 20.87 6.57
CA ASP A 281 -6.27 21.82 5.89
C ASP A 281 -5.19 22.40 6.82
N GLU A 282 -5.45 22.51 8.13
CA GLU A 282 -4.47 23.01 9.10
C GLU A 282 -3.37 21.98 9.35
N LEU A 283 -3.76 20.74 9.70
CA LEU A 283 -2.83 19.66 9.96
C LEU A 283 -2.06 19.26 8.71
N GLY A 284 -2.73 19.18 7.55
CA GLY A 284 -2.10 18.84 6.26
C GLY A 284 -1.00 19.81 5.84
N ASN A 285 -1.07 21.08 6.24
CA ASN A 285 -0.02 22.06 5.96
C ASN A 285 1.12 22.05 6.98
N ASN A 286 0.94 21.43 8.15
CA ASN A 286 1.88 21.52 9.28
C ASN A 286 2.45 20.17 9.73
N PHE A 287 1.97 19.03 9.21
CA PHE A 287 2.37 17.71 9.73
C PHE A 287 3.87 17.43 9.61
N ILE A 288 4.56 17.94 8.58
CA ILE A 288 6.01 17.82 8.45
C ILE A 288 6.74 18.56 9.58
N GLN A 289 6.29 19.76 9.93
CA GLN A 289 6.86 20.52 11.06
C GLN A 289 6.55 19.84 12.39
N LYS A 290 5.34 19.29 12.55
CA LYS A 290 4.99 18.47 13.72
C LYS A 290 5.85 17.21 13.81
N ALA A 291 6.20 16.58 12.69
CA ALA A 291 7.05 15.39 12.68
C ALA A 291 8.53 15.68 12.98
N LYS A 292 8.98 16.91 12.70
CA LYS A 292 10.39 17.32 12.73
C LYS A 292 11.15 16.88 13.99
N PRO A 293 10.61 17.02 15.23
CA PRO A 293 11.32 16.59 16.44
C PRO A 293 11.72 15.11 16.42
N SER A 294 10.92 14.26 15.77
CA SER A 294 11.13 12.82 15.63
C SER A 294 11.85 12.39 14.35
N ILE A 295 12.36 13.31 13.53
CA ILE A 295 13.15 12.97 12.34
C ILE A 295 14.57 13.44 12.56
N LYS A 296 15.56 12.55 12.43
CA LYS A 296 16.98 12.95 12.58
C LYS A 296 17.37 13.93 11.48
N VAL A 297 18.38 14.76 11.73
CA VAL A 297 19.05 15.50 10.64
C VAL A 297 19.63 14.47 9.65
N GLY A 298 19.34 14.64 8.36
CA GLY A 298 19.61 13.67 7.30
C GLY A 298 18.52 12.60 7.12
N GLY A 299 17.59 12.47 8.08
CA GLY A 299 16.47 11.53 8.02
C GLY A 299 15.46 11.88 6.94
N VAL A 300 14.78 10.87 6.40
CA VAL A 300 13.87 11.00 5.25
C VAL A 300 12.44 10.63 5.63
N ILE A 301 11.49 11.48 5.27
CA ILE A 301 10.06 11.22 5.33
C ILE A 301 9.57 10.83 3.94
N CYS A 302 8.82 9.74 3.82
CA CYS A 302 8.11 9.33 2.61
C CYS A 302 6.59 9.46 2.83
N VAL A 303 5.92 10.15 1.90
CA VAL A 303 4.48 10.43 1.95
C VAL A 303 3.83 9.96 0.66
N ARG A 304 2.65 9.33 0.77
CA ARG A 304 1.74 9.10 -0.35
C ARG A 304 0.52 9.99 -0.21
N TYR A 305 0.07 10.54 -1.34
CA TYR A 305 -1.17 11.31 -1.40
C TYR A 305 -2.14 10.70 -2.39
N TYR A 306 -3.35 10.42 -1.92
CA TYR A 306 -4.46 9.96 -2.74
C TYR A 306 -5.54 11.03 -2.83
N LEU A 307 -5.74 11.60 -4.03
CA LEU A 307 -6.75 12.62 -4.37
C LEU A 307 -6.68 13.97 -3.62
N ARG A 308 -6.07 14.00 -2.44
CA ARG A 308 -5.78 15.21 -1.66
C ARG A 308 -4.28 15.31 -1.43
N VAL A 309 -3.67 16.32 -2.03
CA VAL A 309 -2.22 16.56 -1.97
C VAL A 309 -1.99 17.85 -1.20
N PHE A 310 -1.13 17.80 -0.20
CA PHE A 310 -0.74 18.99 0.57
C PHE A 310 0.64 19.47 0.14
N GLU A 311 0.85 20.78 0.26
CA GLU A 311 2.14 21.45 0.13
C GLU A 311 2.54 21.95 1.53
N PRO A 312 3.04 21.06 2.41
CA PRO A 312 3.31 21.40 3.79
C PRO A 312 4.47 22.39 3.93
N ASP A 313 4.56 23.07 5.07
CA ASP A 313 5.75 23.85 5.41
C ASP A 313 6.98 22.93 5.51
N LEU A 314 7.98 23.21 4.68
CA LEU A 314 9.24 22.47 4.59
C LEU A 314 10.41 23.18 5.29
N ALA A 315 10.18 24.16 6.17
CA ALA A 315 11.26 24.80 6.92
C ALA A 315 12.16 23.78 7.64
N GLY A 316 13.44 23.71 7.24
CA GLY A 316 14.42 22.72 7.72
C GLY A 316 14.36 21.36 7.04
N PHE A 317 13.62 21.23 5.93
CA PHE A 317 13.59 20.07 5.05
C PHE A 317 13.88 20.48 3.60
N GLU A 318 14.34 19.52 2.80
CA GLU A 318 14.46 19.61 1.34
C GLU A 318 13.55 18.56 0.67
N ASP A 319 12.92 18.89 -0.46
CA ASP A 319 12.22 17.91 -1.30
C ASP A 319 13.24 17.15 -2.14
N ILE A 320 13.36 15.84 -1.90
CA ILE A 320 14.29 14.93 -2.58
C ILE A 320 13.58 13.98 -3.55
N THR A 321 12.30 14.21 -3.85
CA THR A 321 11.45 13.30 -4.63
C THR A 321 12.10 12.90 -5.96
N ASP A 322 12.73 13.85 -6.66
CA ASP A 322 13.34 13.61 -7.96
C ASP A 322 14.52 12.61 -7.90
N GLN A 323 15.20 12.50 -6.75
CA GLN A 323 16.29 11.53 -6.52
C GLN A 323 15.79 10.07 -6.58
N PHE A 324 14.49 9.85 -6.42
CA PHE A 324 13.83 8.53 -6.43
C PHE A 324 12.80 8.39 -7.56
N SER A 325 12.91 9.23 -8.60
CA SER A 325 12.01 9.22 -9.75
C SER A 325 11.94 7.85 -10.44
N SER A 326 13.05 7.09 -10.46
CA SER A 326 13.09 5.72 -10.98
C SER A 326 12.19 4.75 -10.19
N GLU A 327 12.27 4.77 -8.87
CA GLU A 327 11.47 3.92 -8.00
C GLU A 327 9.99 4.31 -8.10
N ILE A 328 9.70 5.61 -8.04
CA ILE A 328 8.33 6.15 -8.16
C ILE A 328 7.70 5.77 -9.51
N LYS A 329 8.47 5.84 -10.60
CA LYS A 329 7.98 5.46 -11.93
C LYS A 329 7.60 3.98 -12.04
N ASN A 330 8.25 3.12 -11.25
CA ASN A 330 8.03 1.67 -11.26
C ASN A 330 6.98 1.22 -10.24
N GLU A 331 6.45 2.13 -9.43
CA GLU A 331 5.44 1.84 -8.41
C GLU A 331 4.15 1.29 -9.05
N LYS A 332 3.70 0.15 -8.51
CA LYS A 332 2.70 -0.75 -9.12
C LYS A 332 1.24 -0.40 -8.87
N VAL A 333 0.88 0.32 -7.81
CA VAL A 333 -0.52 0.70 -7.52
C VAL A 333 -0.93 1.96 -8.30
N GLY A 334 0.00 2.89 -8.44
CA GLY A 334 0.02 3.99 -9.38
C GLY A 334 -0.97 5.11 -9.19
N VAL A 335 -1.79 5.07 -8.14
CA VAL A 335 -2.77 6.11 -7.82
C VAL A 335 -2.28 7.09 -6.76
N TYR A 336 -1.07 6.91 -6.23
CA TYR A 336 -0.49 7.82 -5.25
C TYR A 336 0.41 8.88 -5.91
N ASN A 337 0.38 10.09 -5.38
CA ASN A 337 1.47 11.05 -5.57
C ASN A 337 2.46 10.86 -4.42
N ILE A 338 3.67 10.42 -4.74
CA ILE A 338 4.70 10.13 -3.75
C ILE A 338 5.60 11.35 -3.59
N LYS A 339 5.90 11.69 -2.35
CA LYS A 339 6.81 12.78 -1.97
C LYS A 339 7.82 12.28 -0.96
N LEU A 340 9.07 12.72 -1.09
CA LEU A 340 10.14 12.44 -0.15
C LEU A 340 10.78 13.74 0.33
N TYR A 341 10.89 13.89 1.65
CA TYR A 341 11.47 15.07 2.29
C TYR A 341 12.64 14.68 3.19
N ARG A 342 13.81 15.29 3.02
CA ARG A 342 14.97 15.07 3.90
C ARG A 342 15.11 16.21 4.88
N ARG A 343 15.31 15.91 6.16
CA ARG A 343 15.62 16.95 7.16
C ARG A 343 17.05 17.44 6.98
N ILE A 344 17.25 18.75 6.89
CA ILE A 344 18.57 19.38 6.75
C ILE A 344 19.00 20.18 8.00
N ALA A 345 18.05 20.52 8.88
CA ALA A 345 18.29 21.26 10.13
C ALA A 345 17.27 20.87 11.22
#